data_AF-A0ABD1DVW5-F1
#
_entry.id   AF-A0ABD1DVW5-F1
#
_cell.length_a   1.000
_cell.length_b   1.000
_cell.length_c   1.000
_cell.angle_alpha   90.00
_cell.angle_beta   90.00
_cell.angle_gamma   90.00
#
_symmetry.space_group_name_H-M   'P 1'
#
loop_
_entity.id
_entity.type
_entity.pdbx_description
1 polymer ?
#
loop_
_entity_poly.entity_id
_entity_poly.type
_entity_poly.pdbx_seq_one_letter_code
_entity_poly.pdbx_strand_id
1 'polypeptide(L)'
;GYFETLRNEPFECNVTIFCPGPTATNFLQECFTDTPGAKYNQSVQPEDKRMTSARCGYLYAVALANKTHLSWVGNFPINAICYIGCYYPNVKKLALKIVGMRRLNQVRDSR
;
A
#
# COMPACT_ATOMS: atom_id res chain seq x y z
N GLY A 1 0.24 -1.22 16.61
CA GLY A 1 -0.16 0.14 16.17
C GLY A 1 -1.52 0.47 16.74
N TYR A 2 -2.01 1.71 16.59
CA TYR A 2 -3.28 2.17 17.20
C TYR A 2 -4.47 1.23 16.94
N PHE A 3 -4.69 0.80 15.69
CA PHE A 3 -5.77 -0.13 15.33
C PHE A 3 -5.50 -1.60 15.71
N GLU A 4 -4.27 -1.95 16.08
CA GLU A 4 -3.99 -3.27 16.68
C GLU A 4 -4.51 -3.34 18.12
N THR A 5 -4.49 -2.22 18.85
CA THR A 5 -5.10 -2.13 20.19
C THR A 5 -6.61 -2.30 20.11
N LEU A 6 -7.28 -1.58 19.19
CA LEU A 6 -8.72 -1.72 18.95
C LEU A 6 -9.16 -3.16 18.65
N ARG A 7 -8.30 -3.95 17.99
CA ARG A 7 -8.58 -5.37 17.71
C ARG A 7 -8.52 -6.25 18.97
N ASN A 8 -7.65 -5.91 19.92
CA ASN A 8 -7.47 -6.69 21.15
C ASN A 8 -8.49 -6.33 22.24
N GLU A 9 -9.20 -5.22 22.06
CA GLU A 9 -10.30 -4.83 22.94
C GLU A 9 -11.55 -5.71 22.66
N PRO A 10 -12.34 -6.05 23.70
CA PRO A 10 -13.50 -6.91 23.56
C PRO A 10 -14.66 -6.14 22.90
N PHE A 11 -14.67 -6.13 21.56
CA PHE A 11 -15.78 -5.62 20.76
C PHE A 11 -16.49 -6.75 20.01
N GLU A 12 -17.79 -6.58 19.77
CA GLU A 12 -18.60 -7.54 18.99
C GLU A 12 -18.36 -7.45 17.47
N CYS A 13 -17.47 -6.55 17.01
CA CYS A 13 -17.18 -6.35 15.59
C CYS A 13 -15.79 -6.86 15.20
N ASN A 14 -15.67 -7.31 13.94
CA ASN A 14 -14.38 -7.76 13.40
C ASN A 14 -13.62 -6.57 12.82
N VAL A 15 -12.36 -6.39 13.24
CA VAL A 15 -11.50 -5.31 12.75
C VAL A 15 -10.54 -5.84 11.68
N THR A 16 -10.65 -5.26 10.47
CA THR A 16 -9.78 -5.55 9.32
C THR A 16 -8.91 -4.32 9.02
N ILE A 17 -7.58 -4.48 9.03
CA ILE A 17 -6.65 -3.46 8.57
C ILE A 17 -6.32 -3.74 7.10
N PHE A 18 -6.76 -2.84 6.22
CA PHE A 18 -6.51 -2.95 4.79
C PHE A 18 -5.45 -1.93 4.36
N CYS A 19 -4.37 -2.43 3.77
CA CYS A 19 -3.21 -1.65 3.34
C CYS A 19 -3.11 -1.67 1.81
N PRO A 20 -3.76 -0.72 1.11
CA PRO A 20 -3.61 -0.60 -0.32
C PRO A 20 -2.23 -0.04 -0.66
N GLY A 21 -1.57 -0.66 -1.64
CA GLY A 21 -0.42 -0.10 -2.33
C GLY A 21 -0.82 0.95 -3.37
N PRO A 22 0.10 1.35 -4.26
CA PRO A 22 -0.20 2.32 -5.32
C PRO A 22 -1.42 1.88 -6.14
N THR A 23 -2.50 2.66 -6.02
CA THR A 23 -3.78 2.39 -6.67
C THR A 23 -4.07 3.50 -7.68
N ALA A 24 -4.51 3.12 -8.87
CA ALA A 24 -4.90 4.01 -9.95
C ALA A 24 -6.26 4.64 -9.61
N THR A 25 -6.23 5.93 -9.25
CA THR A 25 -7.42 6.73 -8.96
C THR A 25 -7.31 8.08 -9.65
N ASN A 26 -8.45 8.71 -9.92
CA ASN A 26 -8.50 10.07 -10.47
C ASN A 26 -7.93 11.11 -9.50
N PHE A 27 -7.80 10.75 -8.22
CA PHE A 27 -7.24 11.61 -7.18
C PHE A 27 -5.76 11.97 -7.43
N LEU A 28 -5.03 11.21 -8.27
CA LEU A 28 -3.63 11.53 -8.58
C LEU A 28 -3.46 12.96 -9.13
N GLN A 29 -4.42 13.44 -9.92
CA GLN A 29 -4.41 14.80 -10.47
C GLN A 29 -4.52 15.87 -9.38
N GLU A 30 -5.20 15.54 -8.30
CA GLU A 30 -5.53 16.41 -7.17
C GLU A 30 -4.50 16.29 -6.03
N CYS A 31 -3.47 15.45 -6.18
CA CYS A 31 -2.43 15.29 -5.17
C CYS A 31 -1.67 16.59 -4.93
N PHE A 32 -1.36 16.84 -3.66
CA PHE A 32 -0.52 17.95 -3.22
C PHE A 32 0.91 17.82 -3.76
N THR A 33 1.52 18.96 -4.04
CA THR A 33 2.94 19.08 -4.43
C THR A 33 3.73 19.78 -3.32
N ASP A 34 5.03 19.95 -3.53
CA ASP A 34 5.90 20.73 -2.66
C ASP A 34 5.58 22.24 -2.70
N THR A 35 4.88 22.70 -3.74
CA THR A 35 4.52 24.10 -3.95
C THR A 35 3.06 24.35 -3.50
N PRO A 36 2.82 25.24 -2.52
CA PRO A 36 1.47 25.55 -2.07
C PRO A 36 0.54 25.99 -3.20
N GLY A 37 -0.66 25.40 -3.26
CA GLY A 37 -1.65 25.69 -4.29
C GLY A 37 -1.41 25.00 -5.64
N ALA A 38 -0.24 24.39 -5.86
CA ALA A 38 0.01 23.60 -7.06
C ALA A 38 -0.47 22.16 -6.88
N LYS A 39 -1.18 21.67 -7.91
CA LYS A 39 -1.65 20.29 -8.02
C LYS A 39 -0.71 19.48 -8.88
N TYR A 40 -0.63 18.18 -8.61
CA TYR A 40 0.20 17.27 -9.40
C TYR A 40 -0.24 17.22 -10.88
N ASN A 41 -1.55 17.32 -11.14
CA ASN A 41 -2.17 17.46 -12.47
C ASN A 41 -1.73 16.43 -13.52
N GLN A 42 -1.26 15.26 -13.09
CA GLN A 42 -0.92 14.14 -13.96
C GLN A 42 -1.92 13.00 -13.74
N SER A 43 -2.45 12.49 -14.84
CA SER A 43 -3.24 11.25 -14.85
C SER A 43 -2.35 10.04 -14.67
N VAL A 44 -2.95 8.97 -14.15
CA VAL A 44 -2.33 7.63 -14.16
C VAL A 44 -2.09 7.22 -15.60
N GLN A 45 -0.87 6.79 -15.91
CA GLN A 45 -0.51 6.28 -17.23
C GLN A 45 -0.71 4.76 -17.30
N PRO A 46 -1.00 4.18 -18.48
CA PRO A 46 -1.12 2.72 -18.63
C PRO A 46 0.14 1.95 -18.22
N GLU A 47 1.32 2.58 -18.30
CA GLU A 47 2.61 1.98 -17.95
C GLU A 47 2.90 2.04 -16.45
N ASP A 48 2.13 2.82 -15.68
CA ASP A 48 2.31 2.92 -14.23
C ASP A 48 1.98 1.57 -13.57
N LYS A 49 2.88 1.07 -12.72
CA LYS A 49 2.70 -0.22 -12.00
C LYS A 49 1.72 -0.13 -10.82
N ARG A 50 0.52 0.39 -11.05
CA ARG A 50 -0.53 0.62 -10.04
C ARG A 50 -1.67 -0.39 -10.18
N MET A 51 -2.31 -0.73 -9.07
CA MET A 51 -3.51 -1.57 -9.09
C MET A 51 -4.74 -0.74 -9.48
N THR A 52 -5.67 -1.29 -10.25
CA THR A 52 -6.92 -0.56 -10.56
C THR A 52 -7.77 -0.35 -9.30
N SER A 53 -8.46 0.79 -9.21
CA SER A 53 -9.40 1.08 -8.11
C SER A 53 -10.48 0.01 -7.97
N ALA A 54 -11.03 -0.48 -9.08
CA ALA A 54 -12.03 -1.55 -9.10
C ALA A 54 -11.50 -2.85 -8.46
N ARG A 55 -10.27 -3.26 -8.80
CA ARG A 55 -9.65 -4.45 -8.22
C ARG A 55 -9.35 -4.26 -6.73
N CYS A 56 -8.83 -3.10 -6.36
CA CYS A 56 -8.55 -2.75 -4.97
C CYS A 56 -9.85 -2.77 -4.13
N GLY A 57 -10.94 -2.18 -4.63
CA GLY A 57 -12.25 -2.19 -3.96
C GLY A 57 -12.84 -3.58 -3.82
N TYR A 58 -12.72 -4.42 -4.85
CA TYR A 58 -13.13 -5.82 -4.77
C TYR A 58 -12.35 -6.58 -3.68
N LEU A 59 -11.02 -6.44 -3.65
CA LEU A 59 -10.18 -7.10 -2.65
C LEU A 59 -10.46 -6.59 -1.23
N TYR A 60 -10.80 -5.31 -1.07
CA TYR A 60 -11.27 -4.75 0.20
C TYR A 60 -12.55 -5.44 0.68
N ALA A 61 -13.56 -5.58 -0.18
CA ALA A 61 -14.80 -6.27 0.17
C ALA A 61 -14.55 -7.75 0.53
N VAL A 62 -13.67 -8.44 -0.21
CA VAL A 62 -13.27 -9.82 0.09
C VAL A 62 -12.57 -9.92 1.45
N ALA A 63 -11.67 -8.99 1.78
CA ALA A 63 -10.98 -8.94 3.06
C ALA A 63 -11.97 -8.78 4.23
N LEU A 64 -12.95 -7.88 4.09
CA LEU A 64 -14.03 -7.70 5.06
C LEU A 64 -14.88 -8.96 5.24
N ALA A 65 -15.33 -9.57 4.14
CA ALA A 65 -16.15 -10.78 4.17
C ALA A 65 -15.44 -11.96 4.85
N ASN A 66 -14.13 -12.08 4.65
CA ASN A 66 -13.29 -13.14 5.24
C ASN A 66 -12.72 -12.77 6.61
N LYS A 67 -13.03 -11.59 7.16
CA LYS A 67 -12.58 -11.11 8.48
C LYS A 67 -11.05 -11.17 8.64
N THR A 68 -10.32 -10.91 7.56
CA THR A 68 -8.86 -10.95 7.58
C THR A 68 -8.31 -9.82 8.45
N HIS A 69 -7.41 -10.13 9.39
CA HIS A 69 -6.89 -9.11 10.32
C HIS A 69 -6.05 -8.02 9.62
N LEU A 70 -5.23 -8.42 8.66
CA LEU A 70 -4.32 -7.54 7.92
C LEU A 70 -4.22 -8.00 6.46
N SER A 71 -4.52 -7.11 5.53
CA SER A 71 -4.45 -7.39 4.09
C SER A 71 -3.61 -6.35 3.38
N TRP A 72 -2.59 -6.81 2.66
CA TRP A 72 -1.74 -5.95 1.84
C TRP A 72 -2.10 -6.13 0.37
N VAL A 73 -2.46 -5.05 -0.29
CA VAL A 73 -2.99 -5.08 -1.66
C VAL A 73 -2.20 -4.13 -2.54
N GLY A 74 -1.09 -4.62 -3.07
CA GLY A 74 -0.26 -3.93 -4.07
C GLY A 74 0.28 -4.91 -5.10
N ASN A 75 1.01 -4.39 -6.07
CA ASN A 75 1.67 -5.23 -7.08
C ASN A 75 2.98 -5.80 -6.55
N PHE A 76 3.38 -6.98 -7.04
CA PHE A 76 4.71 -7.52 -6.78
C PHE A 76 5.78 -6.57 -7.35
N PRO A 77 6.88 -6.26 -6.63
CA PRO A 77 7.37 -6.88 -5.39
C PRO A 77 6.98 -6.17 -4.08
N ILE A 78 6.17 -5.10 -4.13
CA ILE A 78 5.90 -4.22 -2.98
C ILE A 78 5.34 -4.99 -1.80
N ASN A 79 4.32 -5.84 -2.03
CA ASN A 79 3.70 -6.62 -0.94
C ASN A 79 4.71 -7.54 -0.24
N ALA A 80 5.60 -8.18 -0.99
CA ALA A 80 6.61 -9.08 -0.43
C ALA A 80 7.62 -8.32 0.43
N ILE A 81 8.09 -7.17 -0.05
CA ILE A 81 9.03 -6.31 0.68
C ILE A 81 8.38 -5.80 1.98
N CYS A 82 7.13 -5.37 1.89
CA CYS A 82 6.35 -4.92 3.03
C CYS A 82 6.15 -6.02 4.07
N TYR A 83 5.78 -7.23 3.64
CA TYR A 83 5.61 -8.39 4.50
C TYR A 83 6.91 -8.76 5.22
N ILE A 84 8.02 -8.88 4.48
CA ILE A 84 9.36 -9.09 5.04
C ILE A 84 9.71 -7.96 6.01
N GLY A 85 9.35 -6.73 5.67
CA GLY A 85 9.60 -5.54 6.48
C GLY A 85 8.91 -5.55 7.84
N CYS A 86 7.72 -6.14 7.93
CA CYS A 86 6.94 -6.24 9.17
C CYS A 86 7.37 -7.44 10.03
N TYR A 87 7.63 -8.60 9.43
CA TYR A 87 7.87 -9.84 10.18
C TYR A 87 9.35 -10.21 10.32
N TYR A 88 10.21 -9.76 9.42
CA TYR A 88 11.62 -10.16 9.36
C TYR A 88 12.56 -8.94 9.26
N PRO A 89 12.71 -8.15 10.34
CA PRO A 89 13.47 -6.90 10.32
C PRO A 89 14.95 -7.09 9.93
N ASN A 90 15.56 -8.23 10.26
CA ASN A 90 16.92 -8.55 9.86
C ASN A 90 17.03 -8.85 8.36
N VAL A 91 16.06 -9.58 7.80
CA VAL A 91 15.98 -9.85 6.36
C VAL A 91 15.68 -8.57 5.58
N LYS A 92 14.81 -7.69 6.10
CA LYS A 92 14.57 -6.36 5.55
C LYS A 92 15.85 -5.55 5.41
N LYS A 93 16.67 -5.49 6.47
CA LYS A 93 17.95 -4.76 6.44
C LYS A 93 18.88 -5.30 5.36
N LEU A 94 18.95 -6.62 5.20
CA LEU A 94 19.74 -7.25 4.15
C LEU A 94 19.18 -6.95 2.75
N ALA A 95 17.86 -7.13 2.56
CA ALA A 95 17.18 -6.86 1.30
C ALA A 95 17.33 -5.40 0.86
N LEU A 96 17.21 -4.42 1.77
CA LEU A 96 17.42 -3.00 1.47
C LEU A 96 18.86 -2.70 1.05
N LYS A 97 19.85 -3.36 1.65
CA LYS A 97 21.26 -3.24 1.24
C LYS A 97 21.50 -3.81 -0.16
N ILE A 98 20.83 -4.91 -0.51
CA ILE A 98 20.97 -5.57 -1.83
C ILE A 98 20.23 -4.80 -2.93
N VAL A 99 18.99 -4.37 -2.68
CA VAL A 99 18.15 -3.67 -3.66
C VAL A 99 18.69 -2.27 -3.94
N GLY A 100 19.19 -1.58 -2.92
CA GLY A 100 19.69 -0.21 -3.02
C GLY A 100 18.58 0.85 -3.17
N MET A 101 18.85 2.08 -2.75
CA MET A 101 17.84 3.15 -2.68
C MET A 101 17.26 3.54 -4.04
N ARG A 102 18.05 3.42 -5.11
CA ARG A 102 17.66 3.78 -6.49
C ARG A 102 16.50 2.92 -7.02
N ARG A 103 16.58 1.60 -6.83
CA ARG A 103 15.51 0.67 -7.22
C ARG A 103 14.29 0.81 -6.32
N LEU A 104 14.49 1.15 -5.05
CA LEU A 104 13.38 1.41 -4.13
C LEU A 104 12.56 2.62 -4.57
N ASN A 105 13.22 3.69 -5.02
CA ASN A 105 12.55 4.88 -5.53
C ASN A 105 11.77 4.59 -6.83
N GLN A 106 12.32 3.79 -7.75
CA GLN A 106 11.58 3.34 -8.95
C GLN A 106 10.32 2.56 -8.57
N VAL A 107 10.43 1.63 -7.61
CA VAL A 107 9.29 0.86 -7.12
C VAL A 107 8.24 1.76 -6.44
N ARG A 108 8.67 2.77 -5.67
CA ARG A 108 7.79 3.76 -5.04
C ARG A 108 7.05 4.58 -6.10
N ASP A 109 7.80 5.11 -7.06
CA ASP A 109 7.28 6.01 -8.08
C ASP A 109 6.44 5.24 -9.12
N SER A 110 6.50 3.90 -9.09
CA SER A 110 5.78 2.98 -9.98
C SER A 110 6.06 3.23 -11.46
N ARG A 111 7.24 3.81 -11.75
CA ARG A 111 7.76 4.24 -13.05
C ARG A 111 9.09 3.54 -13.35
#